data_AF-A0A243SBX0-F1
#
_entry.id   AF-A0A243SBX0-F1
#
_cell.length_a   1.000
_cell.length_b   1.000
_cell.length_c   1.000
_cell.angle_alpha   90.00
_cell.angle_beta   90.00
_cell.angle_gamma   90.00
#
_symmetry.space_group_name_H-M   'P 1'
#
loop_
_entity.id
_entity.type
_entity.pdbx_description
1 polymer ?
#
loop_
_entity_poly.entity_id
_entity_poly.type
_entity_poly.pdbx_seq_one_letter_code
_entity_poly.pdbx_strand_id
1 'polypeptide(L)'
;ELKDLFEITIRVRYLKENNNIISERLEVLMNYNDFDINWKNLIAENLNSIGRRHEAIQYLEGYVNKSIVSESLRFFIILLHEQLSDKNCQEKGRYTEVLDLLKFWRLNSKYPDIRLLENEHNLYNEINDLKNLEEIDEYLYRKFPDNEQYILLYLNVLERTKNKERIKEVSDKIHWKIEDERFGVTLATVLMRNNVNIKMGFDILYQLASNPNNIIARKNYFASSVFLKQQDFFIGFDEVEIGSWVIYLVSDKKVYLKIEREIGLQKEFIGRKVGESFTSVTSMSGKIISIQIVEIINDALYLLRMIQEEASNPVNELGFESLQMPTDLKDFEIFLKSHFGDIGTKEKEIKEKALDDYFNYRIGFSEVSRIVFRENYIDTYLHLTSFVGNSFTTIPSGLTKQILLDNEKITYALDFSTLILFYLLEKELGFEFKHKYSVSYLLMNEINREIIELTNSPSSQMTIQITNQFIRKYDTPEDYNQKRIKFLQLLL
;
A
#
# COMPACT_ATOMS: atom_id res chain seq x y z
N GLU A 1 1.36 -54.19 -3.68
CA GLU A 1 1.21 -52.80 -4.13
C GLU A 1 0.45 -51.94 -3.12
N LEU A 2 -0.83 -52.17 -2.81
CA LEU A 2 -1.57 -51.34 -1.83
C LEU A 2 -0.94 -51.33 -0.43
N LYS A 3 -0.50 -52.49 0.07
CA LYS A 3 0.25 -52.61 1.33
C LYS A 3 1.54 -51.78 1.30
N ASP A 4 2.18 -51.72 0.14
CA ASP A 4 3.43 -51.00 -0.08
C ASP A 4 3.19 -49.49 -0.03
N LEU A 5 2.19 -49.01 -0.77
CA LEU A 5 1.77 -47.61 -0.78
C LEU A 5 1.34 -47.12 0.61
N PHE A 6 0.63 -47.97 1.37
CA PHE A 6 0.23 -47.65 2.74
C PHE A 6 1.44 -47.48 3.67
N GLU A 7 2.41 -48.41 3.61
CA GLU A 7 3.63 -48.32 4.41
C GLU A 7 4.44 -47.06 4.06
N ILE A 8 4.61 -46.78 2.77
CA ILE A 8 5.29 -45.56 2.29
C ILE A 8 4.57 -44.32 2.81
N THR A 9 3.25 -44.27 2.70
CA THR A 9 2.45 -43.13 3.18
C THR A 9 2.67 -42.90 4.68
N ILE A 10 2.71 -43.96 5.48
CA ILE A 10 2.98 -43.85 6.92
C ILE A 10 4.36 -43.25 7.17
N ARG A 11 5.39 -43.81 6.51
CA ARG A 11 6.78 -43.38 6.67
C ARG A 11 6.99 -41.93 6.25
N VAL A 12 6.43 -41.53 5.12
CA VAL A 12 6.58 -40.18 4.57
C VAL A 12 5.80 -39.16 5.40
N ARG A 13 4.51 -39.40 5.67
CA ARG A 13 3.66 -38.39 6.33
C ARG A 13 3.89 -38.28 7.83
N TYR A 14 4.03 -39.42 8.51
CA TYR A 14 4.04 -39.44 9.98
C TYR A 14 5.44 -39.59 10.55
N LEU A 15 6.32 -40.34 9.89
CA LEU A 15 7.71 -40.51 10.33
C LEU A 15 8.67 -39.51 9.68
N LYS A 16 8.22 -38.76 8.66
CA LYS A 16 9.02 -37.79 7.90
C LYS A 16 10.30 -38.40 7.31
N GLU A 17 10.25 -39.69 6.95
CA GLU A 17 11.36 -40.36 6.29
C GLU A 17 11.44 -39.92 4.82
N ASN A 18 12.62 -39.49 4.41
CA ASN A 18 12.93 -39.17 3.02
C ASN A 18 14.29 -39.80 2.66
N ASN A 19 14.26 -40.98 2.04
CA ASN A 19 15.45 -41.72 1.64
C ASN A 19 15.26 -42.38 0.27
N ASN A 20 16.38 -42.79 -0.34
CA ASN A 20 16.38 -43.37 -1.68
C ASN A 20 15.50 -44.63 -1.80
N ILE A 21 15.33 -45.40 -0.71
CA ILE A 21 14.50 -46.61 -0.69
C ILE A 21 13.02 -46.25 -0.90
N ILE A 22 12.53 -45.18 -0.27
CA ILE A 22 11.17 -44.68 -0.47
C ILE A 22 10.98 -44.20 -1.91
N SER A 23 11.96 -43.47 -2.44
CA SER A 23 11.97 -42.97 -3.82
C SER A 23 11.87 -44.10 -4.85
N GLU A 24 12.70 -45.14 -4.73
CA GLU A 24 12.71 -46.30 -5.63
C GLU A 24 11.38 -47.08 -5.57
N ARG A 25 10.80 -47.26 -4.37
CA ARG A 25 9.49 -47.93 -4.22
C ARG A 25 8.37 -47.13 -4.86
N LEU A 26 8.37 -45.81 -4.75
CA LEU A 26 7.37 -44.95 -5.40
C LEU A 26 7.46 -45.04 -6.94
N GLU A 27 8.66 -45.09 -7.52
CA GLU A 27 8.84 -45.26 -8.96
C GLU A 27 8.26 -46.59 -9.47
N VAL A 28 8.43 -47.68 -8.70
CA VAL A 28 7.81 -48.97 -9.04
C VAL A 28 6.29 -48.86 -9.02
N LEU A 29 5.72 -48.18 -8.01
CA LEU A 29 4.27 -48.00 -7.88
C LEU A 29 3.66 -47.09 -8.96
N MET A 30 4.41 -46.11 -9.47
CA MET A 30 3.95 -45.24 -10.57
C MET A 30 3.63 -46.04 -11.84
N ASN A 31 4.39 -47.11 -12.10
CA ASN A 31 4.22 -47.96 -13.29
C ASN A 31 3.07 -48.97 -13.15
N TYR A 32 2.39 -49.02 -12.00
CA TYR A 32 1.29 -49.94 -11.77
C TYR A 32 -0.04 -49.37 -12.30
N ASN A 33 -0.62 -50.04 -13.31
CA ASN A 33 -1.75 -49.51 -14.07
C ASN A 33 -3.12 -49.70 -13.40
N ASP A 34 -3.27 -50.70 -12.52
CA ASP A 34 -4.58 -51.08 -11.93
C ASP A 34 -5.01 -50.20 -10.76
N PHE A 35 -4.20 -49.19 -10.38
CA PHE A 35 -4.62 -48.23 -9.37
C PHE A 35 -5.74 -47.32 -9.86
N ASP A 36 -6.76 -47.18 -9.01
CA ASP A 36 -7.75 -46.12 -9.16
C ASP A 36 -7.13 -44.73 -8.96
N ILE A 37 -7.91 -43.70 -9.28
CA ILE A 37 -7.47 -42.30 -9.22
C ILE A 37 -7.04 -41.87 -7.81
N ASN A 38 -7.65 -42.41 -6.74
CA ASN A 38 -7.32 -42.01 -5.38
C ASN A 38 -5.93 -42.52 -4.98
N TRP A 39 -5.58 -43.76 -5.35
CA TRP A 39 -4.25 -44.29 -5.10
C TRP A 39 -3.18 -43.59 -5.93
N LYS A 40 -3.50 -43.23 -7.18
CA LYS A 40 -2.62 -42.42 -8.03
C LYS A 40 -2.38 -41.03 -7.43
N ASN A 41 -3.42 -40.39 -6.89
CA ASN A 41 -3.27 -39.12 -6.17
C ASN A 41 -2.35 -39.30 -4.95
N LEU A 42 -2.52 -40.37 -4.18
CA LEU A 42 -1.71 -40.64 -2.99
C LEU A 42 -0.22 -40.86 -3.32
N ILE A 43 0.08 -41.52 -4.45
CA ILE A 43 1.46 -41.63 -4.96
C ILE A 43 2.04 -40.25 -5.26
N ALA A 44 1.31 -39.40 -5.98
CA ALA A 44 1.74 -38.02 -6.27
C ALA A 44 1.92 -37.17 -5.00
N GLU A 45 1.04 -37.32 -4.01
CA GLU A 45 1.18 -36.67 -2.69
C GLU A 45 2.45 -37.10 -1.97
N ASN A 46 2.75 -38.40 -1.98
CA ASN A 46 3.97 -38.93 -1.37
C ASN A 46 5.23 -38.44 -2.10
N LEU A 47 5.23 -38.41 -3.43
CA LEU A 47 6.32 -37.85 -4.25
C LEU A 47 6.58 -36.36 -3.91
N ASN A 48 5.53 -35.56 -3.83
CA ASN A 48 5.65 -34.16 -3.42
C ASN A 48 6.21 -34.02 -1.99
N SER A 49 5.75 -34.86 -1.06
CA SER A 49 6.16 -34.82 0.35
C SER A 49 7.65 -35.14 0.56
N ILE A 50 8.26 -35.93 -0.33
CA ILE A 50 9.71 -36.22 -0.31
C ILE A 50 10.53 -35.23 -1.16
N GLY A 51 9.92 -34.14 -1.65
CA GLY A 51 10.60 -33.11 -2.44
C GLY A 51 10.72 -33.41 -3.94
N ARG A 52 10.11 -34.50 -4.44
CA ARG A 52 10.10 -34.86 -5.87
C ARG A 52 8.88 -34.27 -6.58
N ARG A 53 8.69 -32.94 -6.46
CA ARG A 53 7.49 -32.25 -6.99
C ARG A 53 7.37 -32.35 -8.50
N HIS A 54 8.46 -32.17 -9.24
CA HIS A 54 8.46 -32.25 -10.70
C HIS A 54 7.90 -33.60 -11.20
N GLU A 55 8.31 -34.69 -10.56
CA GLU A 55 7.84 -36.04 -10.90
C GLU A 55 6.39 -36.28 -10.48
N ALA A 56 5.97 -35.72 -9.33
CA ALA A 56 4.58 -35.73 -8.93
C ALA A 56 3.69 -35.04 -9.99
N ILE A 57 4.14 -33.89 -10.52
CA ILE A 57 3.43 -33.15 -11.58
C ILE A 57 3.38 -33.98 -12.87
N GLN A 58 4.51 -34.52 -13.33
CA GLN A 58 4.55 -35.38 -14.52
C GLN A 58 3.63 -36.61 -14.38
N TYR A 59 3.59 -37.21 -13.20
CA TYR A 59 2.71 -38.34 -12.93
C TYR A 59 1.22 -37.95 -13.01
N LEU A 60 0.86 -36.80 -12.44
CA LEU A 60 -0.50 -36.25 -12.51
C LEU A 60 -0.89 -35.90 -13.95
N GLU A 61 0.01 -35.32 -14.75
CA GLU A 61 -0.25 -34.99 -16.16
C GLU A 61 -0.68 -36.21 -16.98
N GLY A 62 -0.24 -37.41 -16.60
CA GLY A 62 -0.60 -38.65 -17.28
C GLY A 62 -2.07 -39.07 -17.15
N TYR A 63 -2.83 -38.53 -16.19
CA TYR A 63 -4.21 -38.97 -15.96
C TYR A 63 -5.21 -37.89 -15.52
N VAL A 64 -4.76 -36.72 -15.06
CA VAL A 64 -5.66 -35.64 -14.62
C VAL A 64 -6.42 -35.07 -15.82
N ASN A 65 -7.75 -35.14 -15.77
CA ASN A 65 -8.60 -34.49 -16.75
C ASN A 65 -8.79 -33.00 -16.39
N LYS A 66 -8.09 -32.12 -17.11
CA LYS A 66 -8.12 -30.66 -16.93
C LYS A 66 -9.45 -29.99 -17.29
N SER A 67 -10.39 -30.72 -17.90
CA SER A 67 -11.71 -30.22 -18.30
C SER A 67 -12.84 -30.54 -17.31
N ILE A 68 -12.53 -31.18 -16.18
CA ILE A 68 -13.52 -31.60 -15.18
C ILE A 68 -13.05 -31.19 -13.78
N VAL A 69 -13.94 -30.53 -13.03
CA VAL A 69 -13.71 -30.20 -11.61
C VAL A 69 -13.63 -31.50 -10.80
N SER A 70 -12.47 -31.77 -10.21
CA SER A 70 -12.18 -32.99 -9.45
C SER A 70 -11.08 -32.75 -8.42
N GLU A 71 -11.01 -33.56 -7.37
CA GLU A 71 -9.93 -33.46 -6.37
C GLU A 71 -8.53 -33.66 -6.97
N SER A 72 -8.42 -34.52 -7.99
CA SER A 72 -7.15 -34.69 -8.72
C SER A 72 -6.74 -33.42 -9.44
N LEU A 73 -7.68 -32.73 -10.10
CA LEU A 73 -7.40 -31.44 -10.73
C LEU A 73 -7.05 -30.38 -9.68
N ARG A 74 -7.78 -30.35 -8.57
CA ARG A 74 -7.50 -29.44 -7.44
C ARG A 74 -6.06 -29.59 -6.95
N PHE A 75 -5.65 -30.83 -6.70
CA PHE A 75 -4.32 -31.15 -6.22
C PHE A 75 -3.24 -30.80 -7.26
N PHE A 76 -3.52 -31.09 -8.53
CA PHE A 76 -2.64 -30.72 -9.64
C PHE A 76 -2.40 -29.21 -9.73
N ILE A 77 -3.45 -28.39 -9.65
CA ILE A 77 -3.34 -26.92 -9.64
C ILE A 77 -2.48 -26.44 -8.47
N ILE A 78 -2.66 -27.01 -7.28
CA ILE A 78 -1.86 -26.67 -6.10
C ILE A 78 -0.38 -26.96 -6.34
N LEU A 79 -0.03 -28.13 -6.89
CA LEU A 79 1.37 -28.47 -7.17
C LEU A 79 1.98 -27.58 -8.24
N LEU A 80 1.24 -27.25 -9.30
CA LEU A 80 1.71 -26.32 -10.32
C LEU A 80 1.97 -24.92 -9.73
N HIS A 81 1.08 -24.44 -8.85
CA HIS A 81 1.28 -23.17 -8.16
C HIS A 81 2.52 -23.21 -7.26
N GLU A 82 2.69 -24.26 -6.45
CA GLU A 82 3.88 -24.44 -5.60
C GLU A 82 5.17 -24.52 -6.41
N GLN A 83 5.13 -25.09 -7.63
CA GLN A 83 6.27 -25.13 -8.56
C GLN A 83 6.70 -23.73 -9.00
N LEU A 84 5.78 -22.76 -9.13
CA LEU A 84 6.12 -21.39 -9.50
C LEU A 84 7.00 -20.68 -8.46
N SER A 85 6.81 -21.01 -7.18
CA SER A 85 7.55 -20.41 -6.06
C SER A 85 8.86 -21.14 -5.71
N ASP A 86 9.04 -22.38 -6.14
CA ASP A 86 10.21 -23.19 -5.81
C ASP A 86 11.36 -22.98 -6.81
N LYS A 87 12.42 -22.30 -6.35
CA LYS A 87 13.65 -22.04 -7.13
C LYS A 87 14.32 -23.30 -7.68
N ASN A 88 14.13 -24.45 -7.04
CA ASN A 88 14.75 -25.72 -7.46
C ASN A 88 13.91 -26.49 -8.48
N CYS A 89 12.66 -26.09 -8.71
CA CYS A 89 11.69 -26.82 -9.52
C CYS A 89 11.01 -25.95 -10.60
N GLN A 90 11.41 -24.68 -10.72
CA GLN A 90 10.75 -23.69 -11.56
C GLN A 90 10.85 -24.03 -13.07
N GLU A 91 9.71 -24.21 -13.71
CA GLU A 91 9.58 -24.33 -15.16
C GLU A 91 9.02 -23.04 -15.77
N LYS A 92 9.66 -22.54 -16.83
CA LYS A 92 9.19 -21.37 -17.56
C LYS A 92 7.90 -21.69 -18.33
N GLY A 93 6.92 -20.79 -18.29
CA GLY A 93 5.70 -20.88 -19.09
C GLY A 93 4.49 -21.56 -18.41
N ARG A 94 4.66 -22.16 -17.23
CA ARG A 94 3.56 -22.77 -16.46
C ARG A 94 2.56 -21.77 -15.88
N TYR A 95 2.95 -20.51 -15.80
CA TYR A 95 2.14 -19.44 -15.21
C TYR A 95 0.78 -19.27 -15.92
N THR A 96 0.76 -19.26 -17.25
CA THR A 96 -0.49 -19.13 -18.04
C THR A 96 -1.40 -20.34 -17.85
N GLU A 97 -0.83 -21.55 -17.83
CA GLU A 97 -1.57 -22.77 -17.59
C GLU A 97 -2.23 -22.76 -16.20
N VAL A 98 -1.51 -22.35 -15.16
CA VAL A 98 -2.06 -22.25 -13.80
C VAL A 98 -3.24 -21.28 -13.76
N LEU A 99 -3.11 -20.10 -14.36
CA LEU A 99 -4.20 -19.12 -14.42
C LEU A 99 -5.43 -19.65 -15.16
N ASP A 100 -5.24 -20.31 -16.31
CA ASP A 100 -6.34 -20.88 -17.09
C ASP A 100 -7.09 -21.96 -16.30
N LEU A 101 -6.36 -22.82 -15.57
CA LEU A 101 -6.95 -23.86 -14.72
C LEU A 101 -7.66 -23.30 -13.50
N LEU A 102 -7.11 -22.27 -12.87
CA LEU A 102 -7.74 -21.56 -11.75
C LEU A 102 -9.05 -20.89 -12.19
N LYS A 103 -9.03 -20.18 -13.32
CA LYS A 103 -10.22 -19.57 -13.92
C LYS A 103 -11.26 -20.64 -14.28
N PHE A 104 -10.84 -21.75 -14.88
CA PHE A 104 -11.72 -22.89 -15.15
C PHE A 104 -12.36 -23.40 -13.86
N TRP A 105 -11.59 -23.59 -12.79
CA TRP A 105 -12.11 -24.03 -11.50
C TRP A 105 -13.15 -23.07 -10.94
N ARG A 106 -12.85 -21.76 -10.90
CA ARG A 106 -13.76 -20.72 -10.41
C ARG A 106 -15.10 -20.73 -11.15
N LEU A 107 -15.07 -20.86 -12.48
CA LEU A 107 -16.27 -20.77 -13.31
C LEU A 107 -17.12 -22.04 -13.29
N ASN A 108 -16.52 -23.21 -13.06
CA ASN A 108 -17.21 -24.51 -13.19
C ASN A 108 -17.44 -25.22 -11.85
N SER A 109 -16.79 -24.80 -10.77
CA SER A 109 -17.00 -25.40 -9.44
C SER A 109 -18.31 -24.93 -8.81
N LYS A 110 -19.03 -25.86 -8.19
CA LYS A 110 -20.24 -25.56 -7.42
C LYS A 110 -19.92 -24.84 -6.10
N TYR A 111 -18.75 -25.10 -5.53
CA TYR A 111 -18.33 -24.55 -4.24
C TYR A 111 -17.02 -23.74 -4.40
N PRO A 112 -16.94 -22.54 -3.82
CA PRO A 112 -15.73 -21.73 -3.88
C PRO A 112 -14.61 -22.42 -3.08
N ASP A 113 -13.46 -22.62 -3.72
CA ASP A 113 -12.25 -23.06 -3.04
C ASP A 113 -11.40 -21.83 -2.69
N ILE A 114 -11.37 -21.46 -1.42
CA ILE A 114 -10.70 -20.22 -0.96
C ILE A 114 -9.21 -20.22 -1.33
N ARG A 115 -8.51 -21.35 -1.17
CA ARG A 115 -7.06 -21.43 -1.46
C ARG A 115 -6.80 -21.22 -2.95
N LEU A 116 -7.61 -21.82 -3.83
CA LEU A 116 -7.46 -21.60 -5.27
C LEU A 116 -7.82 -20.18 -5.69
N LEU A 117 -8.87 -19.59 -5.11
CA LEU A 117 -9.24 -18.20 -5.41
C LEU A 117 -8.16 -17.20 -4.94
N GLU A 118 -7.55 -17.43 -3.78
CA GLU A 118 -6.40 -16.64 -3.30
C GLU A 118 -5.19 -16.78 -4.22
N ASN A 119 -4.89 -18.00 -4.69
CA ASN A 119 -3.83 -18.21 -5.68
C ASN A 119 -4.14 -17.47 -7.00
N GLU A 120 -5.38 -17.54 -7.51
CA GLU A 120 -5.81 -16.82 -8.72
C GLU A 120 -5.63 -15.31 -8.56
N HIS A 121 -6.12 -14.75 -7.45
CA HIS A 121 -5.95 -13.34 -7.11
C HIS A 121 -4.48 -12.93 -7.05
N ASN A 122 -3.66 -13.65 -6.27
CA ASN A 122 -2.26 -13.30 -6.06
C ASN A 122 -1.48 -13.31 -7.38
N LEU A 123 -1.70 -14.33 -8.22
CA LEU A 123 -1.08 -14.40 -9.52
C LEU A 123 -1.49 -13.19 -10.38
N TYR A 124 -2.79 -12.94 -10.58
CA TYR A 124 -3.22 -11.78 -11.36
C TYR A 124 -2.71 -10.44 -10.80
N ASN A 125 -2.53 -10.33 -9.49
CA ASN A 125 -1.93 -9.16 -8.84
C ASN A 125 -0.44 -9.01 -9.18
N GLU A 126 0.34 -10.10 -9.17
CA GLU A 126 1.76 -10.11 -9.53
C GLU A 126 2.00 -9.62 -10.97
N ILE A 127 1.15 -10.01 -11.91
CA ILE A 127 1.25 -9.55 -13.31
C ILE A 127 0.47 -8.27 -13.60
N ASN A 128 -0.18 -7.70 -12.58
CA ASN A 128 -0.96 -6.47 -12.69
C ASN A 128 -2.08 -6.54 -13.76
N ASP A 129 -2.76 -7.69 -13.88
CA ASP A 129 -3.91 -7.86 -14.78
C ASP A 129 -5.19 -7.37 -14.08
N LEU A 130 -5.40 -6.05 -14.11
CA LEU A 130 -6.53 -5.38 -13.48
C LEU A 130 -7.89 -5.94 -13.90
N LYS A 131 -8.03 -6.37 -15.16
CA LYS A 131 -9.32 -6.86 -15.67
C LYS A 131 -9.69 -8.17 -15.01
N ASN A 132 -8.79 -9.14 -15.00
CA ASN A 132 -9.06 -10.43 -14.37
C ASN A 132 -9.08 -10.31 -12.84
N LEU A 133 -8.29 -9.39 -12.25
CA LEU A 133 -8.39 -9.03 -10.83
C LEU A 133 -9.80 -8.56 -10.45
N GLU A 134 -10.41 -7.68 -11.25
CA GLU A 134 -11.77 -7.21 -10.99
C GLU A 134 -12.76 -8.37 -11.01
N GLU A 135 -12.62 -9.32 -11.96
CA GLU A 135 -13.50 -10.50 -12.04
C GLU A 135 -13.39 -11.43 -10.82
N ILE A 136 -12.18 -11.69 -10.33
CA ILE A 136 -11.96 -12.56 -9.15
C ILE A 136 -12.39 -11.86 -7.86
N ASP A 137 -12.08 -10.58 -7.70
CA ASP A 137 -12.40 -9.84 -6.48
C ASP A 137 -13.90 -9.55 -6.37
N GLU A 138 -14.57 -9.26 -7.50
CA GLU A 138 -16.03 -9.19 -7.56
C GLU A 138 -16.67 -10.54 -7.19
N TYR A 139 -16.09 -11.66 -7.66
CA TYR A 139 -16.57 -12.99 -7.32
C TYR A 139 -16.41 -13.30 -5.83
N LEU A 140 -15.23 -13.02 -5.25
CA LEU A 140 -14.94 -13.20 -3.82
C LEU A 140 -15.90 -12.37 -2.97
N TYR A 141 -16.05 -11.08 -3.28
CA TYR A 141 -17.00 -10.19 -2.61
C TYR A 141 -18.44 -10.72 -2.67
N ARG A 142 -18.91 -11.18 -3.84
CA ARG A 142 -20.27 -11.72 -3.98
C ARG A 142 -20.51 -13.01 -3.19
N LYS A 143 -19.50 -13.86 -3.05
CA LYS A 143 -19.60 -15.12 -2.28
C LYS A 143 -19.46 -14.90 -0.78
N PHE A 144 -18.73 -13.87 -0.38
CA PHE A 144 -18.40 -13.57 1.01
C PHE A 144 -18.57 -12.06 1.29
N PRO A 145 -19.82 -11.54 1.25
CA PRO A 145 -20.09 -10.11 1.26
C PRO A 145 -19.71 -9.39 2.56
N ASP A 146 -19.62 -10.12 3.67
CA ASP A 146 -19.25 -9.59 4.98
C ASP A 146 -17.77 -9.78 5.32
N ASN A 147 -16.98 -10.34 4.40
CA ASN A 147 -15.54 -10.53 4.61
C ASN A 147 -14.79 -9.23 4.29
N GLU A 148 -14.32 -8.56 5.33
CA GLU A 148 -13.60 -7.28 5.27
C GLU A 148 -12.40 -7.30 4.31
N GLN A 149 -11.62 -8.40 4.28
CA GLN A 149 -10.47 -8.52 3.38
C GLN A 149 -10.92 -8.51 1.91
N TYR A 150 -11.93 -9.28 1.54
CA TYR A 150 -12.40 -9.35 0.15
C TYR A 150 -13.11 -8.08 -0.30
N ILE A 151 -13.77 -7.37 0.61
CA ILE A 151 -14.29 -6.01 0.34
C ILE A 151 -13.14 -5.08 -0.02
N LEU A 152 -12.04 -5.08 0.75
CA LEU A 152 -10.89 -4.22 0.46
C LEU A 152 -10.21 -4.59 -0.86
N LEU A 153 -10.02 -5.88 -1.16
CA LEU A 153 -9.44 -6.30 -2.44
C LEU A 153 -10.25 -5.73 -3.61
N TYR A 154 -11.57 -5.88 -3.56
CA TYR A 154 -12.45 -5.36 -4.61
C TYR A 154 -12.41 -3.83 -4.69
N LEU A 155 -12.51 -3.13 -3.56
CA LEU A 155 -12.41 -1.66 -3.53
C LEU A 155 -11.08 -1.14 -4.07
N ASN A 156 -9.96 -1.82 -3.76
CA ASN A 156 -8.63 -1.45 -4.27
C ASN A 156 -8.55 -1.58 -5.79
N VAL A 157 -9.12 -2.64 -6.37
CA VAL A 157 -9.17 -2.78 -7.85
C VAL A 157 -10.06 -1.70 -8.46
N LEU A 158 -11.23 -1.43 -7.88
CA LEU A 158 -12.14 -0.39 -8.35
C LEU A 158 -11.53 1.03 -8.27
N GLU A 159 -10.73 1.31 -7.25
CA GLU A 159 -9.98 2.56 -7.13
C GLU A 159 -8.95 2.68 -8.28
N ARG A 160 -8.22 1.60 -8.55
CA ARG A 160 -7.22 1.56 -9.64
C ARG A 160 -7.86 1.68 -11.03
N THR A 161 -9.06 1.13 -11.22
CA THR A 161 -9.86 1.29 -12.46
C THR A 161 -10.71 2.57 -12.47
N LYS A 162 -10.65 3.38 -11.41
CA LYS A 162 -11.39 4.65 -11.23
C LYS A 162 -12.91 4.50 -11.32
N ASN A 163 -13.45 3.33 -10.95
CA ASN A 163 -14.88 3.04 -11.02
C ASN A 163 -15.63 3.51 -9.76
N LYS A 164 -15.89 4.82 -9.69
CA LYS A 164 -16.53 5.47 -8.54
C LYS A 164 -17.96 4.98 -8.26
N GLU A 165 -18.70 4.60 -9.29
CA GLU A 165 -20.08 4.11 -9.17
C GLU A 165 -20.10 2.80 -8.38
N ARG A 166 -19.26 1.83 -8.75
CA ARG A 166 -19.15 0.56 -8.03
C ARG A 166 -18.60 0.72 -6.61
N ILE A 167 -17.65 1.64 -6.39
CA ILE A 167 -17.19 1.97 -5.02
C ILE A 167 -18.37 2.42 -4.16
N LYS A 168 -19.25 3.26 -4.72
CA LYS A 168 -20.46 3.72 -4.03
C LYS A 168 -21.38 2.54 -3.73
N GLU A 169 -21.68 1.69 -4.70
CA GLU A 169 -22.56 0.52 -4.52
C GLU A 169 -22.06 -0.45 -3.43
N VAL A 170 -20.74 -0.66 -3.34
CA VAL A 170 -20.14 -1.51 -2.31
C VAL A 170 -20.26 -0.86 -0.94
N SER A 171 -19.90 0.43 -0.83
CA SER A 171 -19.94 1.15 0.45
C SER A 171 -21.36 1.36 0.98
N ASP A 172 -22.34 1.57 0.09
CA ASP A 172 -23.75 1.70 0.45
C ASP A 172 -24.33 0.41 1.08
N LYS A 173 -23.66 -0.75 0.94
CA LYS A 173 -24.09 -2.01 1.57
C LYS A 173 -23.48 -2.23 2.96
N ILE A 174 -22.52 -1.41 3.36
CA ILE A 174 -21.83 -1.52 4.63
C ILE A 174 -22.65 -0.79 5.69
N HIS A 175 -23.42 -1.55 6.48
CA HIS A 175 -24.30 -1.00 7.52
C HIS A 175 -23.93 -1.44 8.94
N TRP A 176 -22.95 -2.33 9.07
CA TRP A 176 -22.50 -2.80 10.37
C TRP A 176 -21.51 -1.82 10.99
N LYS A 177 -21.33 -1.95 12.30
CA LYS A 177 -20.32 -1.19 13.03
C LYS A 177 -18.95 -1.78 12.74
N ILE A 178 -18.05 -0.95 12.21
CA ILE A 178 -16.67 -1.35 11.93
C ILE A 178 -15.85 -1.29 13.22
N GLU A 179 -15.25 -2.42 13.57
CA GLU A 179 -14.40 -2.57 14.76
C GLU A 179 -12.93 -2.75 14.40
N ASP A 180 -12.62 -3.40 13.26
CA ASP A 180 -11.24 -3.55 12.79
C ASP A 180 -10.69 -2.20 12.32
N GLU A 181 -9.61 -1.77 12.97
CA GLU A 181 -8.98 -0.48 12.72
C GLU A 181 -8.42 -0.39 11.30
N ARG A 182 -7.76 -1.46 10.81
CA ARG A 182 -7.09 -1.44 9.50
C ARG A 182 -8.10 -1.40 8.39
N PHE A 183 -9.15 -2.21 8.48
CA PHE A 183 -10.27 -2.23 7.56
C PHE A 183 -10.94 -0.87 7.49
N GLY A 184 -11.38 -0.34 8.63
CA GLY A 184 -12.12 0.92 8.66
C GLY A 184 -11.31 2.13 8.20
N VAL A 185 -10.02 2.20 8.56
CA VAL A 185 -9.13 3.27 8.06
C VAL A 185 -8.94 3.17 6.55
N THR A 186 -8.72 1.97 6.01
CA THR A 186 -8.53 1.76 4.57
C THR A 186 -9.79 2.13 3.81
N LEU A 187 -10.95 1.63 4.26
CA LEU A 187 -12.25 1.97 3.68
C LEU A 187 -12.51 3.49 3.70
N ALA A 188 -12.34 4.14 4.85
CA ALA A 188 -12.50 5.59 4.98
C ALA A 188 -11.59 6.35 4.00
N THR A 189 -10.35 5.91 3.85
CA THR A 189 -9.37 6.51 2.94
C THR A 189 -9.80 6.38 1.49
N VAL A 190 -10.24 5.20 1.05
CA VAL A 190 -10.73 4.95 -0.32
C VAL A 190 -11.93 5.87 -0.61
N LEU A 191 -12.90 5.96 0.31
CA LEU A 191 -14.08 6.80 0.15
C LEU A 191 -13.72 8.29 0.00
N MET A 192 -12.89 8.81 0.90
CA MET A 192 -12.48 10.21 0.88
C MET A 192 -11.64 10.56 -0.36
N ARG A 193 -10.64 9.74 -0.71
CA ARG A 193 -9.76 9.99 -1.88
C ARG A 193 -10.51 9.98 -3.21
N ASN A 194 -11.53 9.12 -3.34
CA ASN A 194 -12.32 9.02 -4.57
C ASN A 194 -13.47 10.03 -4.65
N ASN A 195 -13.68 10.84 -3.60
CA ASN A 195 -14.82 11.73 -3.41
C ASN A 195 -16.16 10.99 -3.49
N VAL A 196 -16.26 9.82 -2.85
CA VAL A 196 -17.45 8.97 -2.78
C VAL A 196 -17.84 8.77 -1.33
N ASN A 197 -19.10 9.03 -0.96
CA ASN A 197 -19.60 8.84 0.41
C ASN A 197 -18.67 9.43 1.50
N ILE A 198 -18.15 10.65 1.26
CA ILE A 198 -17.14 11.30 2.10
C ILE A 198 -17.58 11.35 3.57
N LYS A 199 -18.87 11.66 3.83
CA LYS A 199 -19.43 11.69 5.18
C LYS A 199 -19.32 10.33 5.89
N MET A 200 -19.64 9.23 5.19
CA MET A 200 -19.49 7.89 5.75
C MET A 200 -18.03 7.58 6.07
N GLY A 201 -17.10 7.91 5.15
CA GLY A 201 -15.67 7.75 5.41
C GLY A 201 -15.20 8.55 6.62
N PHE A 202 -15.68 9.79 6.76
CA PHE A 202 -15.42 10.62 7.93
C PHE A 202 -15.97 10.00 9.23
N ASP A 203 -17.24 9.58 9.23
CA ASP A 203 -17.93 9.02 10.40
C ASP A 203 -17.23 7.74 10.90
N ILE A 204 -16.82 6.85 9.98
CA ILE A 204 -16.03 5.65 10.30
C ILE A 204 -14.71 6.04 10.96
N LEU A 205 -13.98 6.96 10.35
CA LEU A 205 -12.66 7.36 10.84
C LEU A 205 -12.76 8.07 12.20
N TYR A 206 -13.76 8.93 12.38
CA TYR A 206 -14.05 9.60 13.64
C TYR A 206 -14.37 8.58 14.74
N GLN A 207 -15.24 7.60 14.46
CA GLN A 207 -15.60 6.56 15.43
C GLN A 207 -14.35 5.77 15.86
N LEU A 208 -13.50 5.38 14.91
CA LEU A 208 -12.29 4.61 15.21
C LEU A 208 -11.25 5.44 15.96
N ALA A 209 -11.02 6.69 15.55
CA ALA A 209 -10.05 7.60 16.17
C ALA A 209 -10.47 8.05 17.59
N SER A 210 -11.77 7.99 17.90
CA SER A 210 -12.30 8.25 19.24
C SER A 210 -11.80 7.25 20.28
N ASN A 211 -11.37 6.05 19.87
CA ASN A 211 -10.67 5.11 20.75
C ASN A 211 -9.19 5.51 20.86
N PRO A 212 -8.67 5.85 22.06
CA PRO A 212 -7.26 6.23 22.25
C PRO A 212 -6.26 5.16 21.82
N ASN A 213 -6.64 3.87 21.88
CA ASN A 213 -5.76 2.76 21.50
C ASN A 213 -5.67 2.54 19.99
N ASN A 214 -6.53 3.16 19.19
CA ASN A 214 -6.53 3.05 17.74
C ASN A 214 -5.58 4.09 17.13
N ILE A 215 -4.28 3.80 17.23
CA ILE A 215 -3.20 4.70 16.82
C ILE A 215 -3.21 4.97 15.30
N ILE A 216 -3.51 3.98 14.46
CA ILE A 216 -3.55 4.12 13.00
C ILE A 216 -4.72 5.04 12.61
N ALA A 217 -5.89 4.87 13.22
CA ALA A 217 -7.04 5.71 12.97
C ALA A 217 -6.79 7.15 13.41
N ARG A 218 -6.19 7.37 14.59
CA ARG A 218 -5.83 8.71 15.09
C ARG A 218 -4.84 9.42 14.17
N LYS A 219 -3.79 8.74 13.71
CA LYS A 219 -2.84 9.24 12.70
C LYS A 219 -3.55 9.66 11.42
N ASN A 220 -4.42 8.79 10.89
CA ASN A 220 -5.15 9.06 9.66
C ASN A 220 -6.19 10.17 9.81
N TYR A 221 -6.85 10.28 10.96
CA TYR A 221 -7.76 11.38 11.27
C TYR A 221 -7.04 12.73 11.29
N PHE A 222 -5.88 12.78 11.97
CA PHE A 222 -5.02 13.96 11.96
C PHE A 222 -4.56 14.33 10.55
N ALA A 223 -4.03 13.36 9.78
CA ALA A 223 -3.55 13.61 8.41
C ALA A 223 -4.70 14.06 7.48
N SER A 224 -5.87 13.43 7.60
CA SER A 224 -7.04 13.74 6.77
C SER A 224 -7.65 15.12 7.10
N SER A 225 -7.39 15.66 8.30
CA SER A 225 -7.92 16.97 8.71
C SER A 225 -7.51 18.10 7.75
N VAL A 226 -6.34 18.01 7.11
CA VAL A 226 -5.87 19.00 6.13
C VAL A 226 -6.78 19.05 4.90
N PHE A 227 -7.18 17.88 4.40
CA PHE A 227 -8.07 17.74 3.24
C PHE A 227 -9.54 18.03 3.61
N LEU A 228 -9.98 17.55 4.77
CA LEU A 228 -11.37 17.62 5.22
C LEU A 228 -11.80 19.00 5.73
N LYS A 229 -10.86 19.93 5.96
CA LYS A 229 -11.18 21.33 6.33
C LYS A 229 -12.12 22.01 5.35
N GLN A 230 -12.13 21.60 4.08
CA GLN A 230 -13.00 22.18 3.04
C GLN A 230 -14.43 21.61 3.04
N GLN A 231 -14.71 20.61 3.88
CA GLN A 231 -15.98 19.86 3.90
C GLN A 231 -16.81 20.15 5.16
N ASP A 232 -16.49 21.22 5.89
CA ASP A 232 -17.20 21.70 7.09
C ASP A 232 -17.40 20.66 8.21
N PHE A 233 -16.59 19.59 8.25
CA PHE A 233 -16.64 18.62 9.37
C PHE A 233 -16.06 19.20 10.67
N PHE A 234 -15.14 20.15 10.57
CA PHE A 234 -14.46 20.78 11.69
C PHE A 234 -15.03 22.18 11.92
N ILE A 235 -15.99 22.30 12.84
CA ILE A 235 -16.76 23.53 13.02
C ILE A 235 -16.33 24.20 14.32
N GLY A 236 -16.00 25.49 14.21
CA GLY A 236 -15.95 26.43 15.33
C GLY A 236 -17.24 27.25 15.37
N PHE A 237 -17.76 27.51 16.57
CA PHE A 237 -18.95 28.30 16.80
C PHE A 237 -18.59 29.66 17.41
N ASP A 238 -19.37 30.69 17.09
CA ASP A 238 -19.20 32.02 17.68
C ASP A 238 -19.80 32.11 19.08
N GLU A 239 -20.84 31.30 19.35
CA GLU A 239 -21.66 31.33 20.56
C GLU A 239 -21.85 29.91 21.12
N VAL A 240 -21.94 29.80 22.44
CA VAL A 240 -22.07 28.49 23.11
C VAL A 240 -23.50 27.98 23.00
N GLU A 241 -23.63 26.81 22.37
CA GLU A 241 -24.87 26.06 22.24
C GLU A 241 -24.77 24.66 22.86
N ILE A 242 -25.92 24.02 23.11
CA ILE A 242 -25.97 22.63 23.58
C ILE A 242 -25.37 21.70 22.52
N GLY A 243 -24.48 20.80 22.96
CA GLY A 243 -23.76 19.86 22.11
C GLY A 243 -22.35 20.33 21.73
N SER A 244 -22.01 21.60 21.99
CA SER A 244 -20.68 22.15 21.73
C SER A 244 -19.68 21.83 22.84
N TRP A 245 -18.41 21.79 22.48
CA TRP A 245 -17.28 21.79 23.41
C TRP A 245 -16.77 23.21 23.59
N VAL A 246 -16.66 23.63 24.85
CA VAL A 246 -16.11 24.92 25.23
C VAL A 246 -14.71 24.71 25.80
N ILE A 247 -13.74 25.39 25.20
CA ILE A 247 -12.38 25.52 25.71
C ILE A 247 -12.29 26.84 26.45
N TYR A 248 -11.99 26.81 27.74
CA TYR A 248 -11.91 28.02 28.56
C TYR A 248 -10.68 28.01 29.47
N LEU A 249 -10.26 29.21 29.87
CA LEU A 249 -9.16 29.43 30.82
C LEU A 249 -9.72 29.77 32.19
N VAL A 250 -9.18 29.11 33.22
CA VAL A 250 -9.37 29.48 34.63
C VAL A 250 -8.01 29.57 35.28
N SER A 251 -7.62 30.77 35.72
CA SER A 251 -6.30 31.01 36.34
C SER A 251 -5.16 30.42 35.48
N ASP A 252 -5.17 30.74 34.18
CA ASP A 252 -4.24 30.30 33.14
C ASP A 252 -4.22 28.79 32.84
N LYS A 253 -5.12 28.00 33.43
CA LYS A 253 -5.30 26.60 33.08
C LYS A 253 -6.39 26.44 32.04
N LYS A 254 -6.03 25.78 30.93
CA LYS A 254 -6.95 25.39 29.86
C LYS A 254 -7.80 24.20 30.30
N VAL A 255 -9.10 24.31 30.15
CA VAL A 255 -10.09 23.28 30.51
C VAL A 255 -11.05 23.06 29.34
N TYR A 256 -11.47 21.81 29.19
CA TYR A 256 -12.43 21.36 28.18
C TYR A 256 -13.75 20.98 28.86
N LEU A 257 -14.86 21.49 28.35
CA LEU A 257 -16.20 21.16 28.86
C LEU A 257 -17.18 20.95 27.71
N LYS A 258 -17.83 19.79 27.67
CA LYS A 258 -18.98 19.56 26.79
C LYS A 258 -20.24 20.14 27.43
N ILE A 259 -20.96 20.97 26.68
CA ILE A 259 -22.25 21.51 27.10
C ILE A 259 -23.33 20.51 26.74
N GLU A 260 -23.87 19.82 27.73
CA GLU A 260 -24.88 18.79 27.53
C GLU A 260 -26.25 19.21 28.07
N ARG A 261 -26.29 20.12 29.05
CA ARG A 261 -27.50 20.44 29.81
C ARG A 261 -27.50 21.90 30.28
N GLU A 262 -28.68 22.49 30.39
CA GLU A 262 -28.89 23.86 30.89
C GLU A 262 -28.94 23.94 32.43
N ILE A 263 -28.01 23.29 33.13
CA ILE A 263 -28.04 23.21 34.60
C ILE A 263 -26.66 23.55 35.18
N GLY A 264 -26.65 24.23 36.33
CA GLY A 264 -25.42 24.55 37.06
C GLY A 264 -24.48 25.44 36.26
N LEU A 265 -23.18 25.16 36.35
CA LEU A 265 -22.13 25.93 35.68
C LEU A 265 -22.31 25.96 34.15
N GLN A 266 -22.80 24.88 33.52
CA GLN A 266 -22.98 24.83 32.06
C GLN A 266 -23.98 25.87 31.55
N LYS A 267 -25.01 26.19 32.36
CA LYS A 267 -25.99 27.24 32.01
C LYS A 267 -25.34 28.62 31.89
N GLU A 268 -24.29 28.89 32.67
CA GLU A 268 -23.59 30.19 32.65
C GLU A 268 -22.78 30.39 31.36
N PHE A 269 -22.41 29.29 30.69
CA PHE A 269 -21.71 29.31 29.41
C PHE A 269 -22.65 29.52 28.22
N ILE A 270 -23.91 29.05 28.28
CA ILE A 270 -24.84 29.13 27.15
C ILE A 270 -25.09 30.58 26.74
N GLY A 271 -24.99 30.84 25.44
CA GLY A 271 -25.15 32.17 24.85
C GLY A 271 -23.94 33.09 24.97
N ARG A 272 -22.84 32.63 25.57
CA ARG A 272 -21.58 33.37 25.66
C ARG A 272 -20.78 33.22 24.37
N LYS A 273 -19.94 34.23 24.08
CA LYS A 273 -19.15 34.27 22.84
C LYS A 273 -17.68 33.96 23.05
N VAL A 274 -17.01 33.56 21.97
CA VAL A 274 -15.55 33.42 21.95
C VAL A 274 -14.88 34.73 22.37
N GLY A 275 -13.90 34.65 23.28
CA GLY A 275 -13.20 35.80 23.84
C GLY A 275 -13.89 36.48 25.03
N GLU A 276 -15.14 36.10 25.33
CA GLU A 276 -15.87 36.64 26.47
C GLU A 276 -15.32 36.11 27.80
N SER A 277 -15.20 37.00 28.78
CA SER A 277 -14.80 36.67 30.15
C SER A 277 -15.94 36.92 31.11
N PHE A 278 -16.21 35.95 31.99
CA PHE A 278 -17.23 36.08 33.04
C PHE A 278 -16.70 35.52 34.37
N THR A 279 -17.32 35.96 35.45
CA THR A 279 -16.98 35.49 36.79
C THR A 279 -18.02 34.49 37.30
N SER A 280 -17.54 33.43 37.94
CA SER A 280 -18.39 32.45 38.60
C SER A 280 -17.95 32.30 40.07
N VAL A 281 -18.88 31.94 40.95
CA VAL A 281 -18.60 31.77 42.38
C VAL A 281 -18.55 30.29 42.71
N THR A 282 -17.42 29.82 43.20
CA THR A 282 -17.29 28.43 43.64
C THR A 282 -18.22 28.15 44.83
N SER A 283 -19.13 27.20 44.65
CA SER A 283 -20.21 26.90 45.59
C SER A 283 -19.74 26.49 47.00
N MET A 284 -18.51 25.98 47.14
CA MET A 284 -17.95 25.55 48.44
C MET A 284 -17.04 26.59 49.11
N SER A 285 -16.29 27.38 48.35
CA SER A 285 -15.27 28.30 48.92
C SER A 285 -15.64 29.77 48.82
N GLY A 286 -16.70 30.11 48.09
CA GLY A 286 -17.10 31.50 47.83
C GLY A 286 -16.09 32.29 46.98
N LYS A 287 -15.01 31.65 46.53
CA LYS A 287 -14.01 32.29 45.67
C LYS A 287 -14.61 32.60 44.31
N ILE A 288 -14.43 33.84 43.88
CA ILE A 288 -14.72 34.32 42.53
C ILE A 288 -13.61 33.80 41.62
N ILE A 289 -13.99 33.03 40.61
CA ILE A 289 -13.11 32.60 39.53
C ILE A 289 -13.44 33.38 38.27
N SER A 290 -12.40 33.86 37.58
CA SER A 290 -12.53 34.46 36.25
C SER A 290 -12.37 33.37 35.21
N ILE A 291 -13.35 33.26 34.32
CA ILE A 291 -13.42 32.29 33.23
C ILE A 291 -13.36 33.06 31.92
N GLN A 292 -12.44 32.71 31.03
CA GLN A 292 -12.36 33.26 29.68
C GLN A 292 -12.62 32.18 28.65
N ILE A 293 -13.56 32.39 27.74
CA ILE A 293 -13.85 31.46 26.64
C ILE A 293 -12.80 31.67 25.53
N VAL A 294 -12.10 30.60 25.16
CA VAL A 294 -11.03 30.63 24.15
C VAL A 294 -11.52 30.13 22.80
N GLU A 295 -12.22 29.00 22.78
CA GLU A 295 -12.76 28.38 21.56
C GLU A 295 -14.07 27.65 21.90
N ILE A 296 -14.99 27.59 20.93
CA ILE A 296 -16.22 26.80 21.00
C ILE A 296 -16.25 25.94 19.74
N ILE A 297 -16.31 24.62 19.86
CA ILE A 297 -16.05 23.69 18.76
C ILE A 297 -16.98 22.47 18.80
N ASN A 298 -17.12 21.77 17.67
CA ASN A 298 -17.86 20.50 17.61
C ASN A 298 -17.02 19.30 18.09
N ASP A 299 -17.67 18.14 18.23
CA ASP A 299 -17.03 16.88 18.65
C ASP A 299 -15.83 16.48 17.77
N ALA A 300 -15.94 16.69 16.46
CA ALA A 300 -14.90 16.38 15.49
C ALA A 300 -13.63 17.20 15.71
N LEU A 301 -13.76 18.51 15.87
CA LEU A 301 -12.63 19.41 16.11
C LEU A 301 -12.07 19.23 17.52
N TYR A 302 -12.91 18.90 18.50
CA TYR A 302 -12.44 18.52 19.84
C TYR A 302 -11.51 17.30 19.79
N LEU A 303 -11.89 16.22 19.08
CA LEU A 303 -11.03 15.05 18.92
C LEU A 303 -9.69 15.41 18.28
N LEU A 304 -9.70 16.28 17.26
CA LEU A 304 -8.47 16.76 16.62
C LEU A 304 -7.56 17.52 17.61
N ARG A 305 -8.13 18.37 18.47
CA ARG A 305 -7.39 19.06 19.53
C ARG A 305 -6.77 18.09 20.52
N MET A 306 -7.51 17.05 20.93
CA MET A 306 -6.99 16.04 21.84
C MET A 306 -5.80 15.27 21.24
N ILE A 307 -5.85 14.94 19.95
CA ILE A 307 -4.71 14.30 19.25
C ILE A 307 -3.51 15.25 19.16
N GLN A 308 -3.73 16.55 18.93
CA GLN A 308 -2.67 17.57 18.93
C GLN A 308 -2.00 17.74 20.30
N GLU A 309 -2.79 17.70 21.38
CA GLU A 309 -2.25 17.76 22.74
C GLU A 309 -1.48 16.50 23.10
N GLU A 310 -1.94 15.32 22.67
CA GLU A 310 -1.18 14.07 22.80
C GLU A 310 0.18 14.15 22.07
N ALA A 311 0.20 14.71 20.86
CA ALA A 311 1.45 14.91 20.11
C ALA A 311 2.42 15.90 20.77
N SER A 312 1.95 16.72 21.73
CA SER A 312 2.82 17.59 22.53
C SER A 312 3.57 16.82 23.62
N ASN A 313 3.17 15.58 23.92
CA ASN A 313 3.94 14.67 24.75
C ASN A 313 5.01 13.98 23.90
N PRO A 314 6.31 14.12 24.21
CA PRO A 314 7.38 13.48 23.42
C PRO A 314 7.37 11.94 23.50
N VAL A 315 6.64 11.34 24.43
CA VAL A 315 6.54 9.87 24.61
C VAL A 315 5.18 9.34 24.12
N ASN A 316 4.64 9.91 23.05
CA ASN A 316 3.38 9.45 22.45
C ASN A 316 3.57 8.28 21.47
N GLU A 317 2.49 7.54 21.19
CA GLU A 317 2.49 6.43 20.20
C GLU A 317 2.10 6.88 18.78
N LEU A 318 1.72 8.16 18.61
CA LEU A 318 1.37 8.76 17.33
C LEU A 318 2.56 8.89 16.38
N GLY A 319 3.79 8.76 16.86
CA GLY A 319 4.99 8.78 16.00
C GLY A 319 5.23 10.12 15.30
N PHE A 320 4.58 11.18 15.75
CA PHE A 320 4.87 12.56 15.41
C PHE A 320 4.85 13.41 16.67
N GLU A 321 5.65 14.47 16.69
CA GLU A 321 5.80 15.36 17.83
C GLU A 321 5.45 16.81 17.45
N SER A 322 4.86 17.53 18.39
CA SER A 322 4.66 18.96 18.26
C SER A 322 5.96 19.68 18.58
N LEU A 323 6.55 20.30 17.57
CA LEU A 323 7.76 21.09 17.72
C LEU A 323 7.44 22.54 18.06
N GLN A 324 8.03 23.05 19.13
CA GLN A 324 7.95 24.48 19.47
C GLN A 324 8.98 25.26 18.66
N MET A 325 8.48 26.08 17.73
CA MET A 325 9.33 26.97 16.95
C MET A 325 9.95 28.05 17.86
N PRO A 326 11.25 28.34 17.72
CA PRO A 326 11.89 29.40 18.49
C PRO A 326 11.30 30.76 18.13
N THR A 327 11.18 31.64 19.13
CA THR A 327 10.65 33.00 18.95
C THR A 327 11.66 33.96 18.31
N ASP A 328 12.96 33.70 18.46
CA ASP A 328 14.03 34.47 17.80
C ASP A 328 14.50 33.73 16.54
N LEU A 329 14.59 34.48 15.43
CA LEU A 329 15.14 34.01 14.15
C LEU A 329 16.58 33.53 14.27
N LYS A 330 17.37 34.06 15.20
CA LYS A 330 18.77 33.65 15.42
C LYS A 330 18.88 32.23 15.96
N ASP A 331 17.91 31.81 16.75
CA ASP A 331 17.87 30.46 17.33
C ASP A 331 17.26 29.44 16.35
N PHE A 332 16.71 29.88 15.23
CA PHE A 332 16.08 29.02 14.23
C PHE A 332 17.08 28.07 13.56
N GLU A 333 18.27 28.54 13.20
CA GLU A 333 19.31 27.66 12.63
C GLU A 333 19.76 26.60 13.64
N ILE A 334 19.95 26.99 14.90
CA ILE A 334 20.33 26.09 15.99
C ILE A 334 19.24 25.04 16.19
N PHE A 335 17.98 25.47 16.23
CA PHE A 335 16.81 24.61 16.36
C PHE A 335 16.73 23.57 15.22
N LEU A 336 16.89 23.99 13.96
CA LEU A 336 16.85 23.07 12.82
C LEU A 336 17.99 22.04 12.89
N LYS A 337 19.21 22.48 13.22
CA LYS A 337 20.36 21.58 13.37
C LYS A 337 20.17 20.60 14.53
N SER A 338 19.65 21.05 15.68
CA SER A 338 19.47 20.16 16.84
C SER A 338 18.42 19.08 16.62
N HIS A 339 17.35 19.37 15.87
CA HIS A 339 16.26 18.40 15.65
C HIS A 339 16.48 17.53 14.40
N PHE A 340 17.09 18.08 13.34
CA PHE A 340 17.16 17.40 12.04
C PHE A 340 18.59 17.15 11.54
N GLY A 341 19.60 17.75 12.16
CA GLY A 341 20.99 17.73 11.68
C GLY A 341 21.62 16.34 11.63
N ASP A 342 21.42 15.52 12.66
CA ASP A 342 21.96 14.15 12.73
C ASP A 342 21.34 13.25 11.64
N ILE A 343 20.01 13.30 11.50
CA ILE A 343 19.28 12.53 10.49
C ILE A 343 19.72 12.95 9.09
N GLY A 344 19.78 14.25 8.81
CA GLY A 344 20.17 14.75 7.50
C GLY A 344 21.64 14.50 7.16
N THR A 345 22.54 14.51 8.15
CA THR A 345 23.96 14.15 7.95
C THR A 345 24.08 12.67 7.58
N LYS A 346 23.38 11.79 8.30
CA LYS A 346 23.35 10.36 8.01
C LYS A 346 22.72 10.06 6.64
N GLU A 347 21.62 10.73 6.30
CA GLU A 347 20.98 10.59 4.97
C GLU A 347 21.94 11.02 3.85
N LYS A 348 22.67 12.12 4.05
CA LYS A 348 23.70 12.58 3.09
C LYS A 348 24.79 11.53 2.88
N GLU A 349 25.38 11.01 3.96
CA GLU A 349 26.46 10.00 3.87
C GLU A 349 26.00 8.73 3.15
N ILE A 350 24.78 8.26 3.44
CA ILE A 350 24.19 7.09 2.76
C ILE A 350 24.02 7.37 1.27
N LYS A 351 23.52 8.55 0.89
CA LYS A 351 23.30 8.92 -0.51
C LYS A 351 24.62 9.05 -1.28
N GLU A 352 25.60 9.72 -0.70
CA GLU A 352 26.93 9.90 -1.32
C GLU A 352 27.62 8.56 -1.52
N LYS A 353 27.58 7.68 -0.52
CA LYS A 353 28.13 6.32 -0.65
C LYS A 353 27.41 5.50 -1.72
N ALA A 354 26.08 5.54 -1.77
CA ALA A 354 25.31 4.80 -2.76
C ALA A 354 25.60 5.28 -4.19
N LEU A 355 25.75 6.59 -4.40
CA LEU A 355 26.17 7.13 -5.69
C LEU A 355 27.59 6.68 -6.06
N ASP A 356 28.54 6.72 -5.13
CA ASP A 356 29.90 6.21 -5.36
C ASP A 356 29.91 4.71 -5.71
N ASP A 357 29.16 3.90 -4.95
CA ASP A 357 29.01 2.46 -5.23
C ASP A 357 28.39 2.21 -6.62
N TYR A 358 27.41 3.03 -7.04
CA TYR A 358 26.79 2.95 -8.36
C TYR A 358 27.79 3.30 -9.48
N PHE A 359 28.50 4.43 -9.36
CA PHE A 359 29.49 4.85 -10.36
C PHE A 359 30.68 3.89 -10.46
N ASN A 360 30.95 3.13 -9.39
CA ASN A 360 31.95 2.07 -9.35
C ASN A 360 31.39 0.66 -9.68
N TYR A 361 30.20 0.56 -10.26
CA TYR A 361 29.55 -0.69 -10.71
C TYR A 361 29.30 -1.73 -9.60
N ARG A 362 29.22 -1.31 -8.34
CA ARG A 362 28.95 -2.20 -7.19
C ARG A 362 27.46 -2.42 -6.96
N ILE A 363 26.62 -1.47 -7.37
CA ILE A 363 25.17 -1.57 -7.30
C ILE A 363 24.54 -1.15 -8.64
N GLY A 364 23.33 -1.63 -8.93
CA GLY A 364 22.61 -1.32 -10.16
C GLY A 364 21.68 -0.10 -10.06
N PHE A 365 21.02 0.21 -11.17
CA PHE A 365 20.06 1.32 -11.28
C PHE A 365 18.92 1.20 -10.26
N SER A 366 18.39 -0.01 -10.07
CA SER A 366 17.29 -0.26 -9.14
C SER A 366 17.68 0.04 -7.69
N GLU A 367 18.88 -0.39 -7.25
CA GLU A 367 19.36 -0.13 -5.89
C GLU A 367 19.65 1.35 -5.65
N VAL A 368 20.31 2.05 -6.58
CA VAL A 368 20.58 3.48 -6.41
C VAL A 368 19.29 4.30 -6.43
N SER A 369 18.33 3.94 -7.27
CA SER A 369 16.99 4.57 -7.29
C SER A 369 16.30 4.45 -5.94
N ARG A 370 16.36 3.26 -5.32
CA ARG A 370 15.74 2.99 -4.03
C ARG A 370 16.42 3.75 -2.90
N ILE A 371 17.75 3.72 -2.82
CA ILE A 371 18.51 4.30 -1.69
C ILE A 371 18.54 5.83 -1.76
N VAL A 372 18.77 6.39 -2.94
CA VAL A 372 19.01 7.84 -3.10
C VAL A 372 17.74 8.61 -3.40
N PHE A 373 16.86 8.03 -4.22
CA PHE A 373 15.68 8.71 -4.78
C PHE A 373 14.36 8.10 -4.30
N ARG A 374 14.39 7.21 -3.30
CA ARG A 374 13.19 6.59 -2.71
C ARG A 374 12.29 5.93 -3.75
N GLU A 375 12.90 5.17 -4.65
CA GLU A 375 12.22 4.43 -5.74
C GLU A 375 11.62 5.35 -6.83
N ASN A 376 11.96 6.65 -6.87
CA ASN A 376 11.65 7.52 -8.00
C ASN A 376 12.63 7.27 -9.16
N TYR A 377 12.25 6.35 -10.07
CA TYR A 377 13.07 5.98 -11.23
C TYR A 377 13.26 7.13 -12.23
N ILE A 378 12.31 8.06 -12.33
CA ILE A 378 12.37 9.18 -13.30
C ILE A 378 13.41 10.20 -12.82
N ASP A 379 13.35 10.60 -11.55
CA ASP A 379 14.34 11.49 -10.95
C ASP A 379 15.72 10.86 -10.92
N THR A 380 15.80 9.56 -10.69
CA THR A 380 17.07 8.83 -10.75
C THR A 380 17.66 8.91 -12.16
N TYR A 381 16.88 8.58 -13.20
CA TYR A 381 17.35 8.63 -14.57
C TYR A 381 17.81 10.03 -14.96
N LEU A 382 17.00 11.05 -14.68
CA LEU A 382 17.33 12.44 -15.01
C LEU A 382 18.57 12.90 -14.25
N HIS A 383 18.70 12.58 -12.95
CA HIS A 383 19.90 12.93 -12.18
C HIS A 383 21.16 12.32 -12.80
N LEU A 384 21.13 11.04 -13.14
CA LEU A 384 22.29 10.31 -13.67
C LEU A 384 22.67 10.72 -15.10
N THR A 385 21.76 11.35 -15.86
CA THR A 385 21.97 11.70 -17.27
C THR A 385 22.10 13.21 -17.54
N SER A 386 21.62 14.08 -16.64
CA SER A 386 21.50 15.53 -16.93
C SER A 386 22.73 16.37 -16.59
N PHE A 387 23.67 15.88 -15.77
CA PHE A 387 24.81 16.66 -15.28
C PHE A 387 26.15 16.21 -15.85
N VAL A 388 26.96 17.19 -16.29
CA VAL A 388 28.36 16.97 -16.69
C VAL A 388 29.16 16.51 -15.48
N GLY A 389 29.46 15.21 -15.42
CA GLY A 389 30.15 14.55 -14.30
C GLY A 389 29.44 13.31 -13.78
N ASN A 390 28.14 13.15 -14.07
CA ASN A 390 27.39 11.92 -13.78
C ASN A 390 27.53 10.94 -14.94
N SER A 391 27.39 9.64 -14.64
CA SER A 391 27.39 8.58 -15.64
C SER A 391 26.21 7.64 -15.44
N PHE A 392 25.58 7.25 -16.54
CA PHE A 392 24.61 6.16 -16.55
C PHE A 392 25.35 4.85 -16.85
N THR A 393 25.39 3.93 -15.89
CA THR A 393 26.10 2.66 -16.04
C THR A 393 25.24 1.68 -16.82
N THR A 394 25.87 0.91 -17.72
CA THR A 394 25.19 -0.10 -18.54
C THR A 394 25.98 -1.40 -18.50
N ILE A 395 25.29 -2.52 -18.71
CA ILE A 395 25.95 -3.82 -18.84
C ILE A 395 26.72 -3.83 -20.17
N PRO A 396 28.02 -4.16 -20.18
CA PRO A 396 28.78 -4.31 -21.41
C PRO A 396 28.08 -5.25 -22.40
N SER A 397 27.95 -4.82 -23.66
CA SER A 397 27.28 -5.59 -24.71
C SER A 397 27.89 -7.00 -24.89
N GLY A 398 29.18 -7.17 -24.63
CA GLY A 398 29.87 -8.47 -24.66
C GLY A 398 29.39 -9.47 -23.60
N LEU A 399 28.71 -9.02 -22.54
CA LEU A 399 28.12 -9.87 -21.51
C LEU A 399 26.64 -10.19 -21.79
N THR A 400 26.02 -9.53 -22.77
CA THR A 400 24.64 -9.80 -23.17
C THR A 400 24.58 -10.90 -24.22
N LYS A 401 23.66 -11.86 -24.07
CA LYS A 401 23.45 -12.91 -25.07
C LYS A 401 22.98 -12.28 -26.39
N GLN A 402 23.51 -12.76 -27.51
CA GLN A 402 22.96 -12.43 -28.82
C GLN A 402 21.51 -12.93 -28.89
N ILE A 403 20.61 -12.05 -29.34
CA ILE A 403 19.23 -12.41 -29.63
C ILE A 403 19.26 -13.26 -30.91
N LEU A 404 19.00 -14.56 -30.78
CA LEU A 404 18.84 -15.46 -31.91
C LEU A 404 17.49 -15.13 -32.57
N LEU A 405 17.52 -14.69 -33.83
CA LEU A 405 16.37 -14.20 -34.59
C LEU A 405 15.50 -15.32 -35.20
N ASP A 406 15.71 -16.56 -34.79
CA ASP A 406 15.08 -17.71 -35.44
C ASP A 406 13.62 -17.89 -35.00
N ASN A 407 12.70 -17.54 -35.89
CA ASN A 407 11.28 -17.94 -35.95
C ASN A 407 10.30 -17.52 -34.83
N GLU A 408 10.71 -16.75 -33.83
CA GLU A 408 9.79 -16.22 -32.81
C GLU A 408 9.37 -14.77 -33.08
N LYS A 409 8.09 -14.44 -32.85
CA LYS A 409 7.62 -13.04 -32.80
C LYS A 409 8.23 -12.37 -31.57
N ILE A 410 9.36 -11.72 -31.74
CA ILE A 410 10.01 -10.96 -30.67
C ILE A 410 9.16 -9.73 -30.36
N THR A 411 8.74 -9.61 -29.09
CA THR A 411 8.11 -8.40 -28.56
C THR A 411 9.15 -7.62 -27.80
N TYR A 412 9.43 -6.39 -28.22
CA TYR A 412 10.32 -5.49 -27.50
C TYR A 412 9.54 -4.79 -26.39
N ALA A 413 10.02 -4.86 -25.15
CA ALA A 413 9.44 -4.15 -24.02
C ALA A 413 10.34 -2.98 -23.62
N LEU A 414 9.74 -1.84 -23.27
CA LEU A 414 10.46 -0.69 -22.71
C LEU A 414 10.41 -0.74 -21.19
N ASP A 415 11.58 -0.62 -20.57
CA ASP A 415 11.69 -0.29 -19.15
C ASP A 415 11.67 1.23 -18.92
N PHE A 416 11.70 1.66 -17.66
CA PHE A 416 11.68 3.09 -17.29
C PHE A 416 12.78 3.90 -17.95
N SER A 417 14.02 3.40 -17.89
CA SER A 417 15.18 4.12 -18.41
C SER A 417 15.14 4.26 -19.93
N THR A 418 14.67 3.21 -20.60
CA THR A 418 14.58 3.13 -22.06
C THR A 418 13.42 3.98 -22.58
N LEU A 419 12.28 4.01 -21.87
CA LEU A 419 11.17 4.87 -22.25
C LEU A 419 11.57 6.35 -22.25
N ILE A 420 12.22 6.81 -21.17
CA ILE A 420 12.67 8.22 -21.07
C ILE A 420 13.72 8.50 -22.15
N LEU A 421 14.68 7.59 -22.35
CA LEU A 421 15.67 7.72 -23.42
C LEU A 421 14.99 7.85 -24.79
N PHE A 422 14.04 6.98 -25.10
CA PHE A 422 13.37 6.94 -26.40
C PHE A 422 12.55 8.21 -26.63
N TYR A 423 11.87 8.70 -25.60
CA TYR A 423 11.19 9.98 -25.63
C TYR A 423 12.15 11.14 -25.96
N LEU A 424 13.31 11.20 -25.30
CA LEU A 424 14.31 12.24 -25.56
C LEU A 424 14.89 12.11 -26.97
N LEU A 425 15.20 10.89 -27.43
CA LEU A 425 15.67 10.65 -28.81
C LEU A 425 14.64 11.09 -29.86
N GLU A 426 13.36 10.80 -29.62
CA GLU A 426 12.29 11.22 -30.54
C GLU A 426 12.11 12.74 -30.53
N LYS A 427 11.96 13.35 -29.35
CA LYS A 427 11.59 14.77 -29.22
C LYS A 427 12.76 15.73 -29.45
N GLU A 428 13.96 15.38 -28.99
CA GLU A 428 15.13 16.27 -29.10
C GLU A 428 15.94 16.00 -30.35
N LEU A 429 16.01 14.74 -30.82
CA LEU A 429 16.84 14.35 -31.97
C LEU A 429 16.04 13.92 -33.20
N GLY A 430 14.70 13.88 -33.12
CA GLY A 430 13.85 13.50 -34.26
C GLY A 430 14.01 12.03 -34.66
N PHE A 431 14.40 11.16 -33.73
CA PHE A 431 14.65 9.76 -34.03
C PHE A 431 13.35 9.00 -34.31
N GLU A 432 13.30 8.27 -35.43
CA GLU A 432 12.15 7.44 -35.81
C GLU A 432 12.39 5.96 -35.49
N PHE A 433 11.49 5.37 -34.71
CA PHE A 433 11.57 3.96 -34.33
C PHE A 433 10.84 3.06 -35.33
N LYS A 434 11.51 1.98 -35.78
CA LYS A 434 10.96 1.03 -36.77
C LYS A 434 10.05 -0.04 -36.15
N HIS A 435 10.26 -0.36 -34.88
CA HIS A 435 9.56 -1.43 -34.19
C HIS A 435 8.43 -0.87 -33.32
N LYS A 436 7.41 -1.69 -33.07
CA LYS A 436 6.44 -1.43 -32.01
C LYS A 436 6.99 -1.99 -30.71
N TYR A 437 6.83 -1.22 -29.64
CA TYR A 437 7.25 -1.61 -28.31
C TYR A 437 6.05 -1.77 -27.39
N SER A 438 6.15 -2.71 -26.46
CA SER A 438 5.21 -2.86 -25.36
C SER A 438 5.72 -2.11 -24.15
N VAL A 439 4.81 -1.50 -23.40
CA VAL A 439 5.12 -0.84 -22.13
C VAL A 439 4.37 -1.58 -21.04
N SER A 440 5.04 -1.81 -19.90
CA SER A 440 4.39 -2.45 -18.75
C SER A 440 3.31 -1.54 -18.16
N TYR A 441 2.15 -2.11 -17.81
CA TYR A 441 1.11 -1.40 -17.06
C TYR A 441 1.64 -0.84 -15.73
N LEU A 442 2.63 -1.49 -15.11
CA LEU A 442 3.26 -0.99 -13.89
C LEU A 442 3.87 0.40 -14.11
N LEU A 443 4.60 0.56 -15.21
CA LEU A 443 5.24 1.82 -15.57
C LEU A 443 4.18 2.91 -15.78
N MET A 444 3.10 2.61 -16.50
CA MET A 444 2.01 3.56 -16.70
C MET A 444 1.35 3.97 -15.38
N ASN A 445 1.16 3.03 -14.45
CA ASN A 445 0.57 3.30 -13.14
C ASN A 445 1.46 4.21 -12.28
N GLU A 446 2.77 3.98 -12.29
CA GLU A 446 3.75 4.81 -11.57
C GLU A 446 3.78 6.25 -12.11
N ILE A 447 3.79 6.43 -13.44
CA ILE A 447 3.72 7.76 -14.05
C ILE A 447 2.41 8.47 -13.66
N ASN A 448 1.29 7.75 -13.74
CA ASN A 448 0.00 8.29 -13.33
C ASN A 448 -0.03 8.65 -11.84
N ARG A 449 0.59 7.84 -10.96
CA ARG A 449 0.70 8.12 -9.54
C ARG A 449 1.47 9.41 -9.30
N GLU A 450 2.62 9.58 -9.95
CA GLU A 450 3.43 10.81 -9.82
C GLU A 450 2.68 12.05 -10.33
N ILE A 451 1.91 11.93 -11.42
CA ILE A 451 1.02 13.02 -11.89
C ILE A 451 -0.02 13.39 -10.81
N ILE A 452 -0.67 12.39 -10.21
CA ILE A 452 -1.69 12.61 -9.16
C ILE A 452 -1.06 13.25 -7.92
N GLU A 453 0.12 12.76 -7.51
CA GLU A 453 0.88 13.32 -6.39
C GLU A 453 1.24 14.78 -6.65
N LEU A 454 1.78 15.12 -7.82
CA LEU A 454 2.14 16.49 -8.17
C LEU A 454 0.93 17.43 -8.32
N THR A 455 -0.21 16.89 -8.77
CA THR A 455 -1.46 17.66 -8.91
C THR A 455 -2.05 18.02 -7.55
N ASN A 456 -1.95 17.11 -6.59
CA ASN A 456 -2.51 17.28 -5.25
C ASN A 456 -1.51 17.87 -4.24
N SER A 457 -0.21 17.86 -4.58
CA SER A 457 0.82 18.44 -3.74
C SER A 457 0.78 19.96 -3.80
N PRO A 458 0.87 20.66 -2.66
CA PRO A 458 1.05 22.10 -2.67
C PRO A 458 2.32 22.44 -3.46
N SER A 459 2.30 23.53 -4.23
CA SER A 459 3.49 24.02 -4.91
C SER A 459 4.56 24.34 -3.87
N SER A 460 5.60 23.51 -3.79
CA SER A 460 6.74 23.79 -2.92
C SER A 460 7.65 24.77 -3.62
N GLN A 461 7.87 25.94 -3.02
CA GLN A 461 8.78 26.95 -3.55
C GLN A 461 10.24 26.65 -3.19
N MET A 462 10.50 25.68 -2.31
CA MET A 462 11.86 25.33 -1.91
C MET A 462 11.98 23.91 -1.35
N THR A 463 13.18 23.37 -1.44
CA THR A 463 13.63 22.21 -0.66
C THR A 463 14.78 22.65 0.24
N ILE A 464 14.79 22.18 1.49
CA ILE A 464 15.84 22.51 2.46
C ILE A 464 16.58 21.23 2.81
N GLN A 465 17.91 21.26 2.68
CA GLN A 465 18.79 20.23 3.21
C GLN A 465 19.39 20.72 4.53
N ILE A 466 19.14 19.99 5.61
CA ILE A 466 19.64 20.30 6.95
C ILE A 466 20.67 19.24 7.32
N THR A 467 21.86 19.66 7.73
CA THR A 467 22.91 18.79 8.27
C THR A 467 23.52 19.45 9.50
N ASN A 468 24.33 18.73 10.26
CA ASN A 468 25.06 19.32 11.39
C ASN A 468 26.02 20.43 10.94
N GLN A 469 26.51 20.36 9.69
CA GLN A 469 27.49 21.29 9.14
C GLN A 469 26.82 22.54 8.56
N PHE A 470 25.76 22.38 7.78
CA PHE A 470 25.12 23.47 7.06
C PHE A 470 23.62 23.25 6.85
N ILE A 471 22.92 24.36 6.62
CA ILE A 471 21.55 24.38 6.09
C ILE A 471 21.63 24.97 4.69
N ARG A 472 21.18 24.22 3.68
CA ARG A 472 21.20 24.67 2.29
C ARG A 472 19.78 24.68 1.73
N LYS A 473 19.40 25.84 1.19
CA LYS A 473 18.14 26.04 0.48
C LYS A 473 18.34 25.79 -1.02
N TYR A 474 17.39 25.09 -1.62
CA TYR A 474 17.26 24.92 -3.05
C TYR A 474 15.90 25.48 -3.47
N ASP A 475 15.92 26.57 -4.24
CA ASP A 475 14.69 27.18 -4.75
C ASP A 475 14.10 26.33 -5.87
N THR A 476 12.78 26.16 -5.84
CA THR A 476 12.01 25.44 -6.85
C THR A 476 11.20 26.44 -7.68
N PRO A 477 11.29 26.42 -9.02
CA PRO A 477 10.50 27.33 -9.87
C PRO A 477 8.99 27.20 -9.60
N GLU A 478 8.25 28.31 -9.67
CA GLU A 478 6.80 28.31 -9.43
C GLU A 478 6.02 27.39 -10.39
N ASP A 479 6.52 27.21 -11.62
CA ASP A 479 5.91 26.35 -12.64
C ASP A 479 6.47 24.92 -12.68
N TYR A 480 7.25 24.52 -11.66
CA TYR A 480 7.90 23.20 -11.61
C TYR A 480 6.90 22.04 -11.73
N ASN A 481 5.86 22.01 -10.88
CA ASN A 481 4.85 20.93 -10.91
C ASN A 481 4.14 20.89 -12.27
N GLN A 482 3.81 22.03 -12.86
CA GLN A 482 3.12 22.11 -14.16
C GLN A 482 4.01 21.57 -15.28
N LYS A 483 5.28 21.97 -15.33
CA LYS A 483 6.25 21.46 -16.30
C LYS A 483 6.46 19.96 -16.14
N ARG A 484 6.55 19.48 -14.89
CA ARG A 484 6.74 18.06 -14.59
C ARG A 484 5.54 17.22 -15.01
N ILE A 485 4.32 17.65 -14.65
CA ILE A 485 3.09 16.98 -15.08
C ILE A 485 3.01 16.91 -16.62
N LYS A 486 3.31 18.01 -17.31
CA LYS A 486 3.30 18.04 -18.78
C LYS A 486 4.31 17.05 -19.37
N PHE A 487 5.53 16.98 -18.81
CA PHE A 487 6.54 16.01 -19.23
C PHE A 487 6.05 14.56 -19.03
N LEU A 488 5.50 14.24 -17.87
CA LEU A 488 4.98 12.90 -17.55
C LEU A 488 3.81 12.51 -18.45
N GLN A 489 2.92 13.45 -18.78
CA GLN A 489 1.81 13.22 -19.71
C GLN A 489 2.26 12.95 -21.15
N LEU A 490 3.43 13.47 -21.55
CA LEU A 490 4.00 13.21 -22.88
C LEU A 490 4.75 11.87 -22.96
N LEU A 491 5.09 11.27 -21.81
CA LEU A 491 5.67 9.93 -21.73
C LEU A 491 4.62 8.81 -21.84
N LEU A 492 3.36 9.10 -21.48
CA LEU A 492 2.20 8.22 -21.67
C LEU A 492 1.68 8.30 -23.10
#